data_AF-A0A133U9G9-F1
#
_entry.id   AF-A0A133U9G9-F1
#
_cell.length_a   1.000
_cell.length_b   1.000
_cell.length_c   1.000
_cell.angle_alpha   90.00
_cell.angle_beta   90.00
_cell.angle_gamma   90.00
#
_symmetry.space_group_name_H-M   'P 1'
#
loop_
_entity.id
_entity.type
_entity.pdbx_description
1 polymer ?
#
loop_
_entity_poly.entity_id
_entity_poly.type
_entity_poly.pdbx_seq_one_letter_code
_entity_poly.pdbx_strand_id
1 'polypeptide(L)'
;MNALSKIAETEKYDQYYDKYGDFGEVIGRLISEEAKKQSTLRTEENSLESVQNFLNELNETEGKGSIKKREKLIEARFSQLNRLGSKYLSKILLGSSRHGVSDGLVARAIAKAWNAPVEEVRTAYMITGDIGKVAELTKNKELGKVEIKYHRPFLPMLAEMSDSAGDIKEELGYCLCEEKLDGVRIQIHKDGEIKFYTRNLNRVTSNFPELVKGLKKIDKALLKSFLDEPVFG
;
A
#
# COMPACT_ATOMS: atom_id res chain seq x y z
N MET A 1 17.19 6.81 -8.09
CA MET A 1 17.12 5.98 -9.30
C MET A 1 18.48 5.76 -9.97
N ASN A 2 19.61 6.22 -9.39
CA ASN A 2 20.95 6.07 -9.97
C ASN A 2 21.61 4.68 -9.74
N ALA A 3 21.02 3.80 -8.92
CA ALA A 3 21.61 2.49 -8.60
C ALA A 3 21.72 1.54 -9.80
N LEU A 4 20.81 1.68 -10.77
CA LEU A 4 20.80 0.91 -12.01
C LEU A 4 21.24 1.77 -13.19
N SER A 5 21.73 3.00 -12.97
CA SER A 5 22.05 3.91 -14.08
C SER A 5 23.18 3.36 -14.95
N LYS A 6 24.15 2.64 -14.39
CA LYS A 6 25.16 1.91 -15.17
C LYS A 6 24.58 0.87 -16.13
N ILE A 7 23.40 0.33 -15.80
CA ILE A 7 22.67 -0.64 -16.62
C ILE A 7 21.73 0.08 -17.61
N ALA A 8 21.12 1.18 -17.18
CA ALA A 8 20.14 1.96 -17.94
C ALA A 8 20.74 3.01 -18.90
N GLU A 9 21.98 3.48 -18.69
CA GLU A 9 22.67 4.47 -19.53
C GLU A 9 23.36 3.83 -20.76
N THR A 10 22.82 2.73 -21.27
CA THR A 10 23.34 2.07 -22.46
C THR A 10 22.37 2.25 -23.62
N GLU A 11 22.86 2.45 -24.85
CA GLU A 11 22.02 2.43 -26.07
C GLU A 11 21.12 1.19 -26.16
N LYS A 12 21.54 0.09 -25.49
CA LYS A 12 20.77 -1.13 -25.35
C LYS A 12 19.47 -0.97 -24.56
N TYR A 13 19.42 -0.07 -23.59
CA TYR A 13 18.22 0.17 -22.80
C TYR A 13 17.09 0.66 -23.70
N ASP A 14 17.33 1.69 -24.51
CA ASP A 14 16.34 2.26 -25.43
C ASP A 14 15.88 1.22 -26.45
N GLN A 15 16.83 0.50 -27.07
CA GLN A 15 16.52 -0.60 -27.99
C GLN A 15 15.63 -1.69 -27.36
N TYR A 16 15.87 -2.00 -26.08
CA TYR A 16 15.09 -3.02 -25.38
C TYR A 16 13.74 -2.48 -24.96
N TYR A 17 13.66 -1.22 -24.56
CA TYR A 17 12.42 -0.58 -24.20
C TYR A 17 11.49 -0.48 -25.42
N ASP A 18 12.00 -0.06 -26.58
CA ASP A 18 11.26 -0.04 -27.85
C ASP A 18 10.73 -1.43 -28.23
N LYS A 19 11.51 -2.47 -27.96
CA LYS A 19 11.15 -3.85 -28.30
C LYS A 19 10.13 -4.47 -27.35
N TYR A 20 10.22 -4.22 -26.05
CA TYR A 20 9.46 -4.96 -25.03
C TYR A 20 8.40 -4.12 -24.31
N GLY A 21 8.51 -2.79 -24.31
CA GLY A 21 7.55 -1.88 -23.69
C GLY A 21 7.34 -2.04 -22.18
N ASP A 22 8.19 -2.82 -21.50
CA ASP A 22 8.07 -3.14 -20.08
C ASP A 22 9.42 -3.00 -19.38
N PHE A 23 9.53 -2.00 -18.50
CA PHE A 23 10.77 -1.69 -17.78
C PHE A 23 11.36 -2.92 -17.05
N GLY A 24 10.53 -3.70 -16.36
CA GLY A 24 11.00 -4.87 -15.63
C GLY A 24 11.58 -5.94 -16.55
N GLU A 25 10.97 -6.15 -17.72
CA GLU A 25 11.51 -7.04 -18.76
C GLU A 25 12.87 -6.55 -19.28
N VAL A 26 13.03 -5.24 -19.49
CA VAL A 26 14.30 -4.62 -19.90
C VAL A 26 15.39 -4.88 -18.86
N ILE A 27 15.15 -4.53 -17.59
CA ILE A 27 16.12 -4.73 -16.49
C ILE A 27 16.49 -6.20 -16.31
N GLY A 28 15.50 -7.09 -16.32
CA GLY A 28 15.75 -8.53 -16.18
C GLY A 28 16.67 -9.08 -17.27
N ARG A 29 16.56 -8.56 -18.50
CA ARG A 29 17.42 -8.96 -19.61
C ARG A 29 18.83 -8.37 -19.50
N LEU A 30 18.96 -7.08 -19.23
CA LEU A 30 20.27 -6.43 -19.13
C LEU A 30 21.12 -7.09 -18.03
N ILE A 31 20.55 -7.36 -16.86
CA ILE A 31 21.24 -8.06 -15.76
C ILE A 31 21.63 -9.49 -16.15
N SER A 32 20.79 -10.18 -16.92
CA SER A 32 21.12 -11.52 -17.40
C SER A 32 22.27 -11.52 -18.43
N GLU A 33 22.39 -10.49 -19.26
CA GLU A 33 23.51 -10.37 -20.21
C GLU A 33 24.81 -10.04 -19.50
N GLU A 34 24.78 -9.15 -18.52
CA GLU A 34 25.95 -8.74 -17.75
C GLU A 34 26.52 -9.90 -16.92
N ALA A 35 25.64 -10.71 -16.34
CA ALA A 35 26.05 -11.92 -15.63
C ALA A 35 26.53 -13.06 -16.52
N LYS A 36 26.20 -13.08 -17.82
CA LYS A 36 26.84 -14.04 -18.76
C LYS A 36 28.28 -13.65 -19.06
N LYS A 37 28.66 -12.38 -18.91
CA LYS A 37 30.02 -11.89 -19.10
C LYS A 37 30.90 -12.14 -17.87
N GLN A 38 30.30 -12.20 -16.68
CA GLN A 38 31.00 -12.48 -15.42
C GLN A 38 30.73 -13.93 -15.01
N SER A 39 31.73 -14.80 -15.10
CA SER A 39 31.66 -16.21 -14.66
C SER A 39 31.60 -16.34 -13.14
N THR A 40 30.59 -15.78 -12.49
CA THR A 40 30.37 -15.89 -11.05
C THR A 40 29.19 -16.82 -10.77
N LEU A 41 29.45 -17.87 -9.99
CA LEU A 41 28.39 -18.69 -9.39
C LEU A 41 27.48 -17.77 -8.57
N ARG A 42 26.19 -17.77 -8.90
CA ARG A 42 25.16 -17.04 -8.16
C ARG A 42 24.63 -17.95 -7.05
N THR A 43 24.81 -17.55 -5.81
CA THR A 43 24.05 -18.14 -4.70
C THR A 43 22.67 -17.49 -4.72
N GLU A 44 21.65 -18.23 -5.18
CA GLU A 44 20.27 -17.73 -5.25
C GLU A 44 19.66 -17.65 -3.84
N GLU A 45 19.86 -16.53 -3.14
CA GLU A 45 19.09 -16.22 -1.93
C GLU A 45 17.83 -15.43 -2.27
N ASN A 46 16.87 -16.12 -2.91
CA ASN A 46 15.63 -15.52 -3.42
C ASN A 46 14.40 -15.89 -2.58
N SER A 47 14.58 -16.19 -1.29
CA SER A 47 13.45 -16.41 -0.38
C SER A 47 12.64 -15.12 -0.21
N LEU A 48 11.35 -15.27 0.10
CA LEU A 48 10.49 -14.13 0.42
C LEU A 48 11.02 -13.34 1.62
N GLU A 49 11.60 -14.03 2.61
CA GLU A 49 12.24 -13.44 3.77
C GLU A 49 13.46 -12.58 3.38
N SER A 50 14.32 -13.08 2.50
CA SER A 50 15.48 -12.32 1.99
C SER A 50 15.04 -11.05 1.25
N VAL A 51 13.98 -11.13 0.44
CA VAL A 51 13.39 -9.96 -0.24
C VAL A 51 12.81 -8.98 0.80
N GLN A 52 12.09 -9.46 1.80
CA GLN A 52 11.52 -8.61 2.84
C GLN A 52 12.61 -7.89 3.65
N ASN A 53 13.66 -8.59 4.05
CA ASN A 53 14.78 -8.02 4.79
C ASN A 53 15.48 -6.93 3.98
N PHE A 54 15.70 -7.17 2.69
CA PHE A 54 16.23 -6.16 1.78
C PHE A 54 15.35 -4.90 1.71
N LEU A 55 14.03 -5.06 1.58
CA LEU A 55 13.10 -3.93 1.54
C LEU A 55 13.07 -3.16 2.87
N ASN A 56 13.15 -3.86 4.00
CA ASN A 56 13.24 -3.25 5.32
C ASN A 56 14.53 -2.43 5.46
N GLU A 57 15.68 -2.99 5.09
CA GLU A 57 16.97 -2.28 5.16
C GLU A 57 16.99 -1.04 4.25
N LEU A 58 16.39 -1.13 3.05
CA LEU A 58 16.23 0.03 2.17
C LEU A 58 15.38 1.12 2.82
N ASN A 59 14.29 0.74 3.48
CA ASN A 59 13.37 1.66 4.15
C ASN A 59 14.03 2.35 5.35
N GLU A 60 14.79 1.60 6.14
CA GLU A 60 15.51 2.11 7.33
C GLU A 60 16.73 2.97 6.98
N THR A 61 17.24 2.89 5.74
CA THR A 61 18.40 3.67 5.31
C THR A 61 18.03 5.13 5.09
N GLU A 62 18.25 5.98 6.09
CA GLU A 62 17.97 7.42 6.08
C GLU A 62 19.21 8.29 6.38
N GLY A 63 19.09 9.62 6.25
CA GLY A 63 20.15 10.57 6.64
C GLY A 63 21.20 10.85 5.56
N LYS A 64 22.29 11.53 5.96
CA LYS A 64 23.35 11.99 5.04
C LYS A 64 24.11 10.79 4.45
N GLY A 65 24.19 10.73 3.12
CA GLY A 65 24.83 9.61 2.40
C GLY A 65 23.94 8.38 2.18
N SER A 66 22.68 8.41 2.64
CA SER A 66 21.69 7.34 2.43
C SER A 66 21.51 6.96 0.96
N ILE A 67 21.54 7.93 0.04
CA ILE A 67 21.41 7.69 -1.41
C ILE A 67 22.45 6.67 -1.89
N LYS A 68 23.73 6.92 -1.63
CA LYS A 68 24.83 6.02 -2.04
C LYS A 68 24.72 4.65 -1.37
N LYS A 69 24.25 4.59 -0.12
CA LYS A 69 24.04 3.31 0.58
C LYS A 69 22.90 2.52 -0.05
N ARG A 70 21.76 3.15 -0.33
CA ARG A 70 20.62 2.53 -1.05
C ARG A 70 21.04 2.03 -2.43
N GLU A 71 21.87 2.78 -3.14
CA GLU A 71 22.42 2.35 -4.44
C GLU A 71 23.21 1.05 -4.32
N LYS A 72 24.16 0.98 -3.39
CA LYS A 72 24.95 -0.24 -3.15
C LYS A 72 24.08 -1.43 -2.73
N LEU A 73 23.07 -1.21 -1.90
CA LEU A 73 22.14 -2.26 -1.48
C LEU A 73 21.36 -2.83 -2.67
N ILE A 74 20.86 -1.94 -3.54
CA ILE A 74 20.16 -2.34 -4.77
C ILE A 74 21.11 -3.11 -5.68
N GLU A 75 22.30 -2.58 -5.97
CA GLU A 75 23.31 -3.25 -6.80
C GLU A 75 23.64 -4.66 -6.27
N ALA A 76 23.93 -4.76 -4.97
CA ALA A 76 24.22 -6.04 -4.32
C ALA A 76 23.05 -7.02 -4.46
N ARG A 77 21.80 -6.57 -4.25
CA ARG A 77 20.62 -7.43 -4.38
C ARG A 77 20.42 -7.94 -5.80
N PHE A 78 20.52 -7.06 -6.80
CA PHE A 78 20.34 -7.43 -8.20
C PHE A 78 21.47 -8.34 -8.74
N SER A 79 22.66 -8.30 -8.14
CA SER A 79 23.75 -9.23 -8.49
C SER A 79 23.44 -10.69 -8.16
N GLN A 80 22.58 -10.93 -7.16
CA GLN A 80 22.17 -12.27 -6.69
C GLN A 80 20.94 -12.81 -7.45
N LEU A 81 20.23 -11.96 -8.19
CA LEU A 81 18.95 -12.31 -8.82
C LEU A 81 19.12 -12.86 -10.24
N ASN A 82 18.35 -13.90 -10.55
CA ASN A 82 18.14 -14.34 -11.93
C ASN A 82 17.27 -13.34 -12.71
N ARG A 83 17.16 -13.54 -14.04
CA ARG A 83 16.38 -12.66 -14.93
C ARG A 83 14.96 -12.41 -14.40
N LEU A 84 14.29 -13.45 -13.92
CA LEU A 84 12.91 -13.37 -13.47
C LEU A 84 12.80 -12.59 -12.16
N GLY A 85 13.69 -12.87 -11.21
CA GLY A 85 13.79 -12.14 -9.94
C GLY A 85 14.06 -10.66 -10.17
N SER A 86 15.01 -10.31 -11.03
CA SER A 86 15.31 -8.92 -11.40
C SER A 86 14.13 -8.22 -12.04
N LYS A 87 13.39 -8.92 -12.92
CA LYS A 87 12.17 -8.38 -13.53
C LYS A 87 11.11 -8.03 -12.49
N TYR A 88 10.82 -8.93 -11.56
CA TYR A 88 9.75 -8.67 -10.59
C TYR A 88 10.17 -7.73 -9.47
N LEU A 89 11.41 -7.83 -8.97
CA LEU A 89 11.90 -6.91 -7.94
C LEU A 89 11.93 -5.46 -8.46
N SER A 90 12.37 -5.25 -9.71
CA SER A 90 12.35 -3.90 -10.29
C SER A 90 10.94 -3.32 -10.41
N LYS A 91 9.95 -4.14 -10.77
CA LYS A 91 8.53 -3.74 -10.76
C LYS A 91 8.01 -3.41 -9.36
N ILE A 92 8.38 -4.19 -8.35
CA ILE A 92 8.01 -3.94 -6.96
C ILE A 92 8.59 -2.60 -6.50
N LEU A 93 9.88 -2.37 -6.72
CA LEU A 93 10.57 -1.14 -6.30
C LEU A 93 10.02 0.11 -6.97
N LEU A 94 9.52 0.00 -8.21
CA LEU A 94 8.96 1.11 -8.97
C LEU A 94 7.44 1.23 -8.87
N GLY A 95 6.76 0.31 -8.19
CA GLY A 95 5.29 0.27 -8.13
C GLY A 95 4.62 0.08 -9.51
N SER A 96 5.32 -0.53 -10.48
CA SER A 96 4.86 -0.65 -11.87
C SER A 96 4.31 -2.04 -12.23
N SER A 97 3.87 -2.78 -11.22
CA SER A 97 3.23 -4.09 -11.38
C SER A 97 1.92 -3.99 -12.17
N ARG A 98 1.89 -4.51 -13.40
CA ARG A 98 0.72 -4.53 -14.30
C ARG A 98 0.09 -5.93 -14.41
N HIS A 99 -0.12 -6.61 -13.28
CA HIS A 99 -0.74 -7.94 -13.27
C HIS A 99 -2.28 -7.90 -13.17
N GLY A 100 -2.88 -6.72 -13.00
CA GLY A 100 -4.34 -6.56 -12.97
C GLY A 100 -5.04 -7.22 -11.77
N VAL A 101 -4.30 -7.56 -10.72
CA VAL A 101 -4.85 -8.16 -9.50
C VAL A 101 -5.25 -7.04 -8.56
N SER A 102 -6.53 -6.99 -8.21
CA SER A 102 -7.08 -6.07 -7.21
C SER A 102 -7.16 -6.72 -5.84
N ASP A 103 -7.22 -5.91 -4.77
CA ASP A 103 -7.40 -6.41 -3.40
C ASP A 103 -8.66 -7.26 -3.26
N GLY A 104 -9.73 -6.92 -3.98
CA GLY A 104 -10.96 -7.71 -4.02
C GLY A 104 -10.77 -9.09 -4.66
N LEU A 105 -9.84 -9.23 -5.61
CA LEU A 105 -9.46 -10.53 -6.16
C LEU A 105 -8.60 -11.33 -5.16
N VAL A 106 -7.67 -10.66 -4.46
CA VAL A 106 -6.86 -11.29 -3.40
C VAL A 106 -7.74 -11.78 -2.25
N ALA A 107 -8.70 -10.97 -1.79
CA ALA A 107 -9.66 -11.36 -0.75
C ALA A 107 -10.45 -12.62 -1.15
N ARG A 108 -10.90 -12.72 -2.41
CA ARG A 108 -11.55 -13.94 -2.93
C ARG A 108 -10.61 -15.14 -2.94
N ALA A 109 -9.34 -14.94 -3.31
CA ALA A 109 -8.33 -16.00 -3.30
C ALA A 109 -8.05 -16.50 -1.87
N ILE A 110 -7.96 -15.59 -0.90
CA ILE A 110 -7.83 -15.92 0.53
C ILE A 110 -9.05 -16.74 1.01
N ALA A 111 -10.26 -16.23 0.75
CA ALA A 111 -11.49 -16.94 1.11
C ALA A 111 -11.52 -18.37 0.55
N LYS A 112 -11.14 -18.53 -0.73
CA LYS A 112 -11.05 -19.84 -1.38
C LYS A 112 -9.96 -20.74 -0.79
N ALA A 113 -8.79 -20.20 -0.49
CA ALA A 113 -7.64 -20.96 0.01
C ALA A 113 -7.89 -21.58 1.39
N TRP A 114 -8.70 -20.93 2.23
CA TRP A 114 -9.00 -21.38 3.60
C TRP A 114 -10.48 -21.74 3.82
N ASN A 115 -11.26 -21.88 2.75
CA ASN A 115 -12.69 -22.19 2.78
C ASN A 115 -13.48 -21.32 3.77
N ALA A 116 -13.23 -20.01 3.72
CA ALA A 116 -13.90 -19.02 4.54
C ALA A 116 -14.96 -18.24 3.73
N PRO A 117 -16.01 -17.69 4.39
CA PRO A 117 -16.96 -16.82 3.72
C PRO A 117 -16.27 -15.57 3.15
N VAL A 118 -16.44 -15.31 1.85
CA VAL A 118 -15.77 -14.18 1.17
C VAL A 118 -16.16 -12.83 1.78
N GLU A 119 -17.40 -12.69 2.24
CA GLU A 119 -17.86 -11.44 2.86
C GLU A 119 -17.18 -11.20 4.21
N GLU A 120 -16.95 -12.23 5.03
CA GLU A 120 -16.19 -12.06 6.28
C GLU A 120 -14.74 -11.63 6.02
N VAL A 121 -14.10 -12.19 4.99
CA VAL A 121 -12.75 -11.79 4.57
C VAL A 121 -12.73 -10.34 4.09
N ARG A 122 -13.75 -9.92 3.33
CA ARG A 122 -13.89 -8.53 2.86
C ARG A 122 -14.13 -7.57 4.02
N THR A 123 -15.04 -7.88 4.92
CA THR A 123 -15.30 -7.06 6.12
C THR A 123 -14.04 -6.97 6.98
N ALA A 124 -13.32 -8.06 7.17
CA ALA A 124 -12.05 -8.03 7.88
C ALA A 124 -11.01 -7.13 7.19
N TYR A 125 -10.94 -7.15 5.85
CA TYR A 125 -10.08 -6.24 5.11
C TYR A 125 -10.50 -4.78 5.25
N MET A 126 -11.81 -4.50 5.21
CA MET A 126 -12.34 -3.16 5.44
C MET A 126 -11.96 -2.63 6.82
N ILE A 127 -12.05 -3.45 7.87
CA ILE A 127 -11.76 -3.03 9.25
C ILE A 127 -10.24 -2.94 9.51
N THR A 128 -9.45 -3.83 8.93
CA THR A 128 -8.00 -3.89 9.22
C THR A 128 -7.15 -3.02 8.33
N GLY A 129 -7.60 -2.75 7.09
CA GLY A 129 -6.81 -2.08 6.07
C GLY A 129 -5.59 -2.88 5.59
N ASP A 130 -5.47 -4.16 5.97
CA ASP A 130 -4.28 -4.97 5.73
C ASP A 130 -4.66 -6.38 5.25
N ILE A 131 -4.50 -6.61 3.96
CA ILE A 131 -4.85 -7.89 3.32
C ILE A 131 -3.95 -9.04 3.77
N GLY A 132 -2.70 -8.76 4.15
CA GLY A 132 -1.78 -9.76 4.68
C GLY A 132 -2.20 -10.23 6.06
N LYS A 133 -2.60 -9.29 6.93
CA LYS A 133 -3.16 -9.62 8.24
C LYS A 133 -4.47 -10.41 8.12
N VAL A 134 -5.32 -10.07 7.15
CA VAL A 134 -6.55 -10.82 6.88
C VAL A 134 -6.25 -12.25 6.44
N ALA A 135 -5.22 -12.47 5.62
CA ALA A 135 -4.82 -13.81 5.23
C ALA A 135 -4.41 -14.67 6.44
N GLU A 136 -3.63 -14.09 7.38
CA GLU A 136 -3.25 -14.74 8.62
C GLU A 136 -4.48 -15.07 9.51
N LEU A 137 -5.37 -14.10 9.71
CA LEU A 137 -6.59 -14.28 10.50
C LEU A 137 -7.53 -15.31 9.88
N THR A 138 -7.67 -15.32 8.56
CA THR A 138 -8.47 -16.32 7.83
C THR A 138 -7.89 -17.71 8.05
N LYS A 139 -6.57 -17.86 7.89
CA LYS A 139 -5.86 -19.12 8.12
C LYS A 139 -6.09 -19.66 9.54
N ASN A 140 -6.07 -18.78 10.53
CA ASN A 140 -6.24 -19.13 11.93
C ASN A 140 -7.71 -19.25 12.37
N LYS A 141 -8.68 -19.00 11.47
CA LYS A 141 -10.13 -18.96 11.76
C LYS A 141 -10.51 -17.92 12.82
N GLU A 142 -9.88 -16.75 12.75
CA GLU A 142 -10.03 -15.66 13.72
C GLU A 142 -10.70 -14.41 13.14
N LEU A 143 -11.37 -14.52 11.99
CA LEU A 143 -12.05 -13.38 11.34
C LEU A 143 -13.08 -12.69 12.25
N GLY A 144 -13.80 -13.44 13.08
CA GLY A 144 -14.77 -12.89 14.03
C GLY A 144 -14.17 -12.08 15.18
N LYS A 145 -12.83 -12.05 15.35
CA LYS A 145 -12.13 -11.24 16.35
C LYS A 145 -11.70 -9.88 15.82
N VAL A 146 -12.01 -9.58 14.56
CA VAL A 146 -11.60 -8.33 13.92
C VAL A 146 -12.43 -7.17 14.47
N GLU A 147 -11.72 -6.19 15.02
CA GLU A 147 -12.30 -4.97 15.58
C GLU A 147 -11.51 -3.76 15.13
N ILE A 148 -12.15 -2.59 15.14
CA ILE A 148 -11.46 -1.32 14.91
C ILE A 148 -10.53 -1.07 16.09
N LYS A 149 -9.26 -0.79 15.79
CA LYS A 149 -8.24 -0.46 16.79
C LYS A 149 -7.74 0.95 16.59
N TYR A 150 -7.46 1.65 17.69
CA TYR A 150 -6.75 2.92 17.60
C TYR A 150 -5.45 2.75 16.83
N HIS A 151 -5.09 3.77 16.05
CA HIS A 151 -3.87 3.81 15.24
C HIS A 151 -3.75 2.73 14.16
N ARG A 152 -4.83 1.96 13.89
CA ARG A 152 -4.95 1.11 12.72
C ARG A 152 -6.00 1.70 11.78
N PRO A 153 -5.60 2.23 10.62
CA PRO A 153 -6.56 2.79 9.69
C PRO A 153 -7.44 1.69 9.09
N PHE A 154 -8.66 2.06 8.73
CA PHE A 154 -9.64 1.17 8.11
C PHE A 154 -10.14 1.78 6.80
N LEU A 155 -10.58 0.94 5.85
CA LEU A 155 -11.03 1.41 4.56
C LEU A 155 -12.20 2.39 4.73
N PRO A 156 -12.13 3.58 4.12
CA PRO A 156 -13.21 4.55 4.24
C PRO A 156 -14.47 4.02 3.56
N MET A 157 -15.62 4.22 4.20
CA MET A 157 -16.92 4.02 3.56
C MET A 157 -17.01 4.91 2.31
N LEU A 158 -17.38 4.31 1.17
CA LEU A 158 -17.58 5.02 -0.09
C LEU A 158 -19.06 5.36 -0.25
N ALA A 159 -19.34 6.43 -0.99
CA ALA A 159 -20.69 6.82 -1.37
C ALA A 159 -20.97 6.40 -2.81
N GLU A 160 -22.21 6.04 -3.08
CA GLU A 160 -22.74 5.86 -4.43
C GLU A 160 -23.20 7.21 -4.98
N MET A 161 -23.09 7.40 -6.30
CA MET A 161 -23.61 8.59 -6.95
C MET A 161 -25.08 8.39 -7.27
N SER A 162 -25.88 9.42 -7.07
CA SER A 162 -27.29 9.47 -7.47
C SER A 162 -27.49 10.64 -8.43
N ASP A 163 -28.41 10.46 -9.38
CA ASP A 163 -28.67 11.44 -10.44
C ASP A 163 -29.47 12.65 -9.94
N SER A 164 -30.26 12.49 -8.87
CA SER A 164 -31.03 13.58 -8.28
C SER A 164 -31.28 13.40 -6.78
N ALA A 165 -31.55 14.53 -6.11
CA ALA A 165 -32.01 14.51 -4.71
C ALA A 165 -33.38 13.82 -4.53
N GLY A 166 -34.20 13.77 -5.60
CA GLY A 166 -35.47 13.06 -5.60
C GLY A 166 -35.27 11.55 -5.45
N ASP A 167 -34.34 10.99 -6.22
CA ASP A 167 -34.02 9.55 -6.19
C ASP A 167 -33.49 9.14 -4.81
N ILE A 168 -32.60 9.95 -4.23
CA ILE A 168 -32.09 9.73 -2.86
C ILE A 168 -33.24 9.68 -1.84
N LYS A 169 -34.22 10.58 -1.98
CA LYS A 169 -35.36 10.64 -1.07
C LYS A 169 -36.31 9.47 -1.26
N GLU A 170 -36.56 9.05 -2.50
CA GLU A 170 -37.39 7.87 -2.78
C GLU A 170 -36.76 6.59 -2.26
N GLU A 171 -35.43 6.44 -2.38
CA GLU A 171 -34.70 5.26 -1.94
C GLU A 171 -34.52 5.20 -0.42
N LEU A 172 -34.04 6.29 0.20
CA LEU A 172 -33.67 6.31 1.63
C LEU A 172 -34.81 6.78 2.54
N GLY A 173 -35.81 7.48 2.00
CA GLY A 173 -36.89 8.13 2.74
C GLY A 173 -36.38 9.34 3.55
N TYR A 174 -35.66 9.07 4.64
CA TYR A 174 -35.04 10.07 5.50
C TYR A 174 -33.51 9.96 5.41
N CYS A 175 -32.84 11.08 5.22
CA CYS A 175 -31.38 11.15 5.17
C CYS A 175 -30.84 12.38 5.91
N LEU A 176 -29.61 12.26 6.40
CA LEU A 176 -28.81 13.39 6.85
C LEU A 176 -28.01 13.90 5.65
N CYS A 177 -28.08 15.20 5.40
CA CYS A 177 -27.38 15.85 4.30
C CYS A 177 -26.22 16.67 4.84
N GLU A 178 -25.02 16.38 4.37
CA GLU A 178 -23.82 17.18 4.66
C GLU A 178 -23.30 17.81 3.36
N GLU A 179 -22.69 18.99 3.47
CA GLU A 179 -22.03 19.61 2.33
C GLU A 179 -20.83 18.75 1.88
N LYS A 180 -20.76 18.45 0.58
CA LYS A 180 -19.61 17.74 0.01
C LYS A 180 -18.42 18.68 -0.10
N LEU A 181 -17.57 18.67 0.92
CA LEU A 181 -16.34 19.45 0.94
C LEU A 181 -15.37 19.02 -0.18
N ASP A 182 -14.80 19.99 -0.89
CA ASP A 182 -13.74 19.76 -1.86
C ASP A 182 -12.37 19.81 -1.17
N GLY A 183 -11.80 18.65 -0.90
CA GLY A 183 -10.56 18.54 -0.15
C GLY A 183 -10.07 17.12 0.00
N VAL A 184 -9.11 16.94 0.90
CA VAL A 184 -8.51 15.64 1.19
C VAL A 184 -9.27 14.96 2.33
N ARG A 185 -9.80 13.77 2.08
CA ARG A 185 -10.36 12.92 3.14
C ARG A 185 -9.23 12.39 4.02
N ILE A 186 -9.27 12.71 5.30
CA ILE A 186 -8.31 12.25 6.31
C ILE A 186 -9.06 11.47 7.39
N GLN A 187 -8.59 10.26 7.68
CA GLN A 187 -9.00 9.47 8.83
C GLN A 187 -8.06 9.78 10.01
N ILE A 188 -8.62 10.26 11.11
CA ILE A 188 -7.89 10.72 12.29
C ILE A 188 -8.06 9.69 13.41
N HIS A 189 -6.95 9.15 13.89
CA HIS A 189 -6.91 8.30 15.08
C HIS A 189 -6.28 9.09 16.22
N LYS A 190 -7.01 9.21 17.34
CA LYS A 190 -6.56 9.92 18.54
C LYS A 190 -6.71 9.04 19.77
N ASP A 191 -5.59 8.58 20.29
CA ASP A 191 -5.48 7.93 21.60
C ASP A 191 -4.07 8.14 22.16
N GLY A 192 -3.93 9.18 22.98
CA GLY A 192 -2.63 9.75 23.37
C GLY A 192 -1.88 10.38 22.19
N GLU A 193 -1.35 9.53 21.30
CA GLU A 193 -0.82 9.91 20.00
C GLU A 193 -1.93 10.29 19.03
N ILE A 194 -1.62 11.11 18.02
CA ILE A 194 -2.53 11.49 16.94
C ILE A 194 -1.91 11.03 15.62
N LYS A 195 -2.67 10.25 14.83
CA LYS A 195 -2.24 9.76 13.51
C LYS A 195 -3.29 10.06 12.46
N PHE A 196 -2.81 10.53 11.31
CA PHE A 196 -3.61 10.89 10.16
C PHE A 196 -3.31 9.94 9.00
N TYR A 197 -4.38 9.46 8.37
CA TYR A 197 -4.31 8.55 7.24
C TYR A 197 -5.15 9.08 6.08
N THR A 198 -4.65 8.96 4.85
CA THR A 198 -5.40 9.35 3.64
C THR A 198 -6.43 8.29 3.27
N ARG A 199 -7.20 8.54 2.20
CA ARG A 199 -8.11 7.56 1.58
C ARG A 199 -7.45 6.20 1.28
N ASN A 200 -6.17 6.22 0.92
CA ASN A 200 -5.40 5.01 0.60
C ASN A 200 -4.59 4.52 1.81
N LEU A 201 -4.98 4.92 3.02
CA LEU A 201 -4.39 4.52 4.30
C LEU A 201 -2.92 4.91 4.50
N ASN A 202 -2.39 5.83 3.67
CA ASN A 202 -1.03 6.34 3.84
C ASN A 202 -0.96 7.29 5.03
N ARG A 203 0.04 7.10 5.90
CA ARG A 203 0.27 7.98 7.05
C ARG A 203 0.81 9.33 6.59
N VAL A 204 0.11 10.41 6.94
CA VAL A 204 0.43 11.80 6.51
C VAL A 204 0.48 12.78 7.69
N THR A 205 0.67 12.28 8.91
CA THR A 205 0.60 13.09 10.14
C THR A 205 1.60 14.25 10.15
N SER A 206 2.81 14.03 9.63
CA SER A 206 3.86 15.06 9.53
C SER A 206 3.51 16.21 8.59
N ASN A 207 2.57 16.00 7.67
CA ASN A 207 2.20 16.99 6.66
C ASN A 207 1.27 18.07 7.23
N PHE A 208 0.66 17.83 8.39
CA PHE A 208 -0.36 18.69 9.00
C PHE A 208 -0.05 19.01 10.48
N PRO A 209 1.14 19.56 10.81
CA PRO A 209 1.57 19.77 12.19
C PRO A 209 0.66 20.74 12.98
N GLU A 210 0.07 21.73 12.31
CA GLU A 210 -0.90 22.67 12.86
C GLU A 210 -2.20 21.99 13.31
N LEU A 211 -2.74 21.08 12.49
CA LEU A 211 -3.95 20.32 12.84
C LEU A 211 -3.69 19.40 14.04
N VAL A 212 -2.52 18.76 14.10
CA VAL A 212 -2.12 17.94 15.26
C VAL A 212 -2.10 18.79 16.54
N LYS A 213 -1.55 20.01 16.49
CA LYS A 213 -1.54 20.91 17.65
C LYS A 213 -2.95 21.32 18.09
N GLY A 214 -3.85 21.59 17.13
CA GLY A 214 -5.24 21.92 17.41
C GLY A 214 -5.99 20.76 18.08
N LEU A 215 -5.92 19.57 17.51
CA LEU A 215 -6.59 18.37 18.01
C LEU A 215 -6.12 17.94 19.41
N LYS A 216 -4.88 18.24 19.79
CA LYS A 216 -4.40 17.99 21.16
C LYS A 216 -5.19 18.75 22.23
N LYS A 217 -5.76 19.91 21.87
CA LYS A 217 -6.55 20.74 22.79
C LYS A 217 -8.02 20.33 22.87
N ILE A 218 -8.47 19.45 21.97
CA ILE A 218 -9.86 18.98 21.90
C ILE A 218 -9.99 17.72 22.74
N ASP A 219 -10.88 17.74 23.73
CA ASP A 219 -11.14 16.58 24.59
C ASP A 219 -12.05 15.54 23.90
N LYS A 220 -11.96 14.27 24.32
CA LYS A 220 -12.81 13.17 23.82
C LYS A 220 -14.30 13.45 24.04
N ALA A 221 -14.66 14.12 25.13
CA ALA A 221 -16.05 14.49 25.43
C ALA A 221 -16.65 15.44 24.38
N LEU A 222 -15.86 16.42 23.92
CA LEU A 222 -16.28 17.36 22.88
C LEU A 222 -16.42 16.68 21.51
N LEU A 223 -15.58 15.69 21.19
CA LEU A 223 -15.74 14.91 19.95
C LEU A 223 -17.01 14.04 19.98
N LYS A 224 -17.38 13.55 21.16
CA LYS A 224 -18.56 12.71 21.34
C LYS A 224 -19.86 13.51 21.14
N SER A 225 -19.90 14.77 21.57
CA SER A 225 -21.10 15.62 21.36
C SER A 225 -21.39 15.88 19.87
N PHE A 226 -20.38 15.93 19.00
CA PHE A 226 -20.60 16.04 17.55
C PHE A 226 -21.16 14.76 16.90
N LEU A 227 -21.03 13.61 17.56
CA LEU A 227 -21.54 12.32 17.07
C LEU A 227 -22.91 11.96 17.67
N ASP A 228 -23.18 12.45 18.89
CA ASP A 228 -24.39 12.13 19.65
C ASP A 228 -25.52 13.15 19.47
N GLU A 229 -25.26 14.33 18.89
CA GLU A 229 -26.33 15.25 18.49
C GLU A 229 -26.80 14.92 17.06
N PRO A 230 -27.97 14.29 16.89
CA PRO A 230 -28.62 14.37 15.60
C PRO A 230 -28.99 15.84 15.39
N VAL A 231 -28.43 16.45 14.37
CA VAL A 231 -28.83 17.79 13.93
C VAL A 231 -30.24 17.67 13.34
N PHE A 232 -31.24 17.59 14.22
CA PHE A 232 -32.64 17.78 13.90
C PHE A 232 -32.94 19.26 14.10
N GLY A 233 -32.81 20.02 13.01
CA GLY A 233 -33.32 21.37 12.85
C GLY A 233 -34.17 21.43 11.60
#